data_AF-A0A1P8WS01-F1
#
_entry.id   AF-A0A1P8WS01-F1
#
_cell.length_a   1.000
_cell.length_b   1.000
_cell.length_c   1.000
_cell.angle_alpha   90.00
_cell.angle_beta   90.00
_cell.angle_gamma   90.00
#
_symmetry.space_group_name_H-M   'P 1'
#
loop_
_entity.id
_entity.type
_entity.pdbx_description
1 polymer ?
#
loop_
_entity_poly.entity_id
_entity_poly.type
_entity_poly.pdbx_seq_one_letter_code
_entity_poly.pdbx_strand_id
1 'polypeptide(L)'
;MRSQITPRSIRHLVAADGYMALNMNTRAVAELEKTDDLGPLEGPRRLLLGLALKRSGEEESAIPHLEQAARLMPTPVRRFAWSELVSCYRSMGNDELADLAETLGGDTEFELRIALPFSELNITSTERAVELN
;
A
#
# COMPACT_ATOMS: atom_id res chain seq x y z
N MET A 1 16.32 -19.29 -3.76
CA MET A 1 16.53 -19.06 -2.32
C MET A 1 15.16 -18.98 -1.66
N ARG A 2 14.91 -19.66 -0.54
CA ARG A 2 13.66 -19.44 0.21
C ARG A 2 13.79 -18.10 0.92
N SER A 3 13.16 -17.04 0.39
CA SER A 3 13.08 -15.75 1.07
C SER A 3 12.35 -15.95 2.40
N GLN A 4 13.10 -15.92 3.49
CA GLN A 4 12.56 -16.03 4.85
C GLN A 4 12.11 -14.65 5.30
N ILE A 5 10.95 -14.58 5.95
CA ILE A 5 10.52 -13.38 6.66
C ILE A 5 11.52 -13.13 7.79
N THR A 6 12.19 -11.98 7.78
CA THR A 6 13.15 -11.62 8.82
C THR A 6 12.54 -10.62 9.80
N PRO A 7 12.96 -10.61 11.08
CA PRO A 7 12.55 -9.55 12.00
C PRO A 7 12.92 -8.15 11.50
N ARG A 8 14.02 -8.04 10.74
CA ARG A 8 14.46 -6.79 10.12
C ARG A 8 13.44 -6.29 9.08
N SER A 9 12.98 -7.16 8.19
CA SER A 9 12.00 -6.76 7.16
C SER A 9 10.68 -6.33 7.77
N ILE A 10 10.20 -7.04 8.80
CA ILE A 10 9.01 -6.64 9.58
C ILE A 10 9.19 -5.23 10.17
N ARG A 11 10.35 -4.96 10.80
CA ARG A 11 10.62 -3.64 11.39
C ARG A 11 10.58 -2.50 10.39
N HIS A 12 11.10 -2.70 9.17
CA HIS A 12 11.05 -1.67 8.13
C HIS A 12 9.61 -1.37 7.69
N LEU A 13 8.74 -2.39 7.57
CA LEU A 13 7.33 -2.19 7.25
C LEU A 13 6.59 -1.43 8.37
N VAL A 14 6.78 -1.85 9.62
CA VAL A 14 6.15 -1.21 10.79
C VAL A 14 6.67 0.23 10.97
N ALA A 15 7.95 0.48 10.73
CA ALA A 15 8.52 1.82 10.78
C ALA A 15 7.93 2.72 9.67
N ALA A 16 7.79 2.20 8.45
CA ALA A 16 7.18 2.94 7.35
C ALA A 16 5.73 3.30 7.62
N ASP A 17 4.93 2.35 8.14
CA ASP A 17 3.57 2.61 8.59
C ASP A 17 3.51 3.72 9.65
N GLY A 18 4.38 3.64 10.67
CA GLY A 18 4.52 4.69 11.68
C GLY A 18 4.91 6.05 11.10
N TYR A 19 5.80 6.10 10.11
CA TYR A 19 6.15 7.34 9.43
C TYR A 19 4.96 7.92 8.64
N MET A 20 4.18 7.09 7.96
CA MET A 20 2.98 7.54 7.25
C MET A 20 1.91 8.05 8.21
N ALA A 21 1.74 7.44 9.39
CA ALA A 21 0.83 7.93 10.43
C ALA A 21 1.24 9.32 10.95
N LEU A 22 2.52 9.66 10.89
CA LEU A 22 3.06 10.98 11.24
C LEU A 22 3.14 11.95 10.04
N ASN A 23 2.51 11.63 8.90
CA ASN A 23 2.60 12.38 7.65
C ASN A 23 4.03 12.57 7.11
N MET A 24 4.98 11.71 7.52
CA MET A 24 6.37 11.73 7.08
C MET A 24 6.55 10.79 5.86
N ASN A 25 5.75 10.99 4.82
CA ASN A 25 5.64 10.06 3.69
C ASN A 25 6.98 9.82 2.97
N THR A 26 7.79 10.85 2.75
CA THR A 26 9.12 10.71 2.15
C THR A 26 10.06 9.84 3.00
N ARG A 27 9.95 9.88 4.33
CA ARG A 27 10.72 8.99 5.20
C ARG A 27 10.22 7.55 5.14
N ALA A 28 8.91 7.35 5.00
CA ALA A 28 8.33 6.03 4.80
C ALA A 28 8.86 5.38 3.52
N VAL A 29 8.89 6.12 2.40
CA VAL A 29 9.48 5.66 1.13
C VAL A 29 10.94 5.27 1.33
N ALA A 30 11.76 6.19 1.85
CA ALA A 30 13.19 5.94 2.07
C ALA A 30 13.45 4.74 3.00
N GLU A 31 12.55 4.45 3.95
CA GLU A 31 12.68 3.28 4.83
C GLU A 31 12.36 1.97 4.10
N LEU A 32 11.35 1.96 3.23
CA LEU A 32 10.93 0.80 2.43
C LEU A 32 11.90 0.50 1.27
N GLU A 33 12.66 1.49 0.81
CA GLU A 33 13.71 1.32 -0.20
C GLU A 33 14.97 0.65 0.37
N LYS A 34 15.19 0.70 1.69
CA LYS A 34 16.31 0.01 2.35
C LYS A 34 16.13 -1.52 2.43
N THR A 35 14.98 -2.02 2.01
CA THR A 35 14.69 -3.45 1.98
C THR A 35 14.66 -3.96 0.55
N ASP A 36 15.51 -4.94 0.28
CA ASP A 36 15.50 -5.71 -0.96
C ASP A 36 14.69 -6.99 -0.77
N ASP A 37 13.80 -7.29 -1.73
CA ASP A 37 13.01 -8.52 -1.88
C ASP A 37 12.58 -9.18 -0.56
N LEU A 38 11.42 -8.77 -0.05
CA LEU A 38 10.90 -9.29 1.22
C LEU A 38 10.16 -10.64 1.10
N GLY A 39 10.26 -11.31 -0.04
CA GLY A 39 9.59 -12.59 -0.29
C GLY A 39 8.07 -12.48 -0.06
N PRO A 40 7.48 -13.24 0.88
CA PRO A 40 6.03 -13.16 1.15
C PRO A 40 5.53 -11.77 1.54
N LEU A 41 6.41 -10.90 2.06
CA LEU A 41 6.07 -9.54 2.46
C LEU A 41 6.31 -8.50 1.35
N GLU A 42 6.72 -8.91 0.15
CA GLU A 42 6.91 -7.99 -0.97
C GLU A 42 5.59 -7.33 -1.40
N GLY A 43 4.47 -8.06 -1.35
CA GLY A 43 3.14 -7.48 -1.60
C GLY A 43 2.80 -6.33 -0.65
N PRO A 44 2.82 -6.55 0.68
CA PRO A 44 2.68 -5.49 1.68
C PRO A 44 3.68 -4.34 1.54
N ARG A 45 4.95 -4.62 1.23
CA ARG A 45 5.96 -3.57 0.97
C ARG A 45 5.57 -2.68 -0.19
N ARG A 46 5.18 -3.29 -1.32
CA ARG A 46 4.74 -2.58 -2.53
C ARG A 46 3.50 -1.74 -2.25
N LEU A 47 2.57 -2.26 -1.45
CA LEU A 47 1.40 -1.50 -1.02
C LEU A 47 1.81 -0.25 -0.23
N LEU A 48 2.64 -0.40 0.81
CA LEU A 48 3.09 0.72 1.64
C LEU A 48 3.88 1.77 0.83
N LEU A 49 4.70 1.34 -0.14
CA LEU A 49 5.42 2.25 -1.05
C LEU A 49 4.43 3.08 -1.89
N GLY A 50 3.44 2.41 -2.50
CA GLY A 50 2.42 3.09 -3.29
C GLY A 50 1.61 4.08 -2.46
N LEU A 51 1.20 3.69 -1.25
CA LEU A 51 0.49 4.57 -0.33
C LEU A 51 1.32 5.79 0.09
N ALA A 52 2.59 5.59 0.43
CA ALA A 52 3.47 6.69 0.83
C ALA A 52 3.67 7.69 -0.32
N LEU A 53 3.88 7.20 -1.55
CA LEU A 53 3.99 8.03 -2.77
C LEU A 53 2.69 8.78 -3.08
N LYS A 54 1.55 8.10 -3.00
CA LYS A 54 0.24 8.73 -3.17
C LYS A 54 0.04 9.88 -2.18
N ARG A 55 0.36 9.64 -0.89
CA ARG A 55 0.26 10.67 0.16
C ARG A 55 1.32 11.78 0.06
N SER A 56 2.41 11.59 -0.69
CA SER A 56 3.33 12.69 -1.04
C SER A 56 2.89 13.50 -2.27
N GLY A 57 1.76 13.13 -2.89
CA GLY A 57 1.25 13.74 -4.12
C GLY A 57 1.87 13.18 -5.40
N GLU A 58 2.68 12.12 -5.29
CA GLU A 58 3.37 11.45 -6.40
C GLU A 58 2.54 10.27 -6.92
N GLU A 59 1.27 10.52 -7.25
CA GLU A 59 0.30 9.47 -7.61
C GLU A 59 0.73 8.65 -8.83
N GLU A 60 1.32 9.29 -9.84
CA GLU A 60 1.86 8.61 -11.02
C GLU A 60 2.94 7.59 -10.63
N SER A 61 3.80 7.95 -9.68
CA SER A 61 4.84 7.04 -9.16
C SER A 61 4.26 5.96 -8.26
N ALA A 62 3.10 6.19 -7.62
CA ALA A 62 2.43 5.21 -6.77
C ALA A 62 1.84 4.04 -7.55
N ILE A 63 1.27 4.29 -8.74
CA ILE A 63 0.57 3.30 -9.57
C ILE A 63 1.37 2.00 -9.76
N PRO A 64 2.63 2.01 -10.26
CA PRO A 64 3.36 0.75 -10.49
C PRO A 64 3.58 -0.06 -9.20
N HIS A 65 3.71 0.61 -8.05
CA HIS A 65 3.82 -0.08 -6.76
C HIS A 65 2.49 -0.69 -6.33
N LEU A 66 1.38 0.03 -6.49
CA LEU A 66 0.05 -0.49 -6.17
C LEU A 66 -0.36 -1.64 -7.10
N GLU A 67 -0.05 -1.57 -8.40
CA GLU A 67 -0.29 -2.69 -9.33
C GLU A 67 0.49 -3.95 -8.92
N GLN A 68 1.76 -3.79 -8.56
CA GLN A 68 2.57 -4.92 -8.13
C GLN A 68 2.04 -5.51 -6.81
N ALA A 69 1.59 -4.66 -5.88
CA ALA A 69 0.93 -5.11 -4.66
C ALA A 69 -0.35 -5.89 -4.99
N ALA A 70 -1.19 -5.37 -5.88
CA ALA A 70 -2.39 -6.03 -6.34
C ALA A 70 -2.07 -7.40 -6.94
N ARG A 71 -1.02 -7.52 -7.75
CA ARG A 71 -0.57 -8.81 -8.34
C ARG A 71 -0.07 -9.80 -7.29
N LEU A 72 0.72 -9.34 -6.31
CA LEU A 72 1.39 -10.21 -5.34
C LEU A 72 0.48 -10.66 -4.18
N MET A 73 -0.49 -9.83 -3.77
CA MET A 73 -1.29 -10.12 -2.58
C MET A 73 -2.45 -11.09 -2.89
N PRO A 74 -2.80 -11.96 -1.93
CA PRO A 74 -3.94 -12.87 -2.06
C PRO A 74 -5.28 -12.14 -1.89
N THR A 75 -6.37 -12.73 -2.39
CA THR A 75 -7.74 -12.29 -2.08
C THR A 75 -8.07 -12.67 -0.62
N PRO A 76 -8.77 -11.83 0.16
CA PRO A 76 -9.32 -10.52 -0.21
C PRO A 76 -8.35 -9.34 -0.10
N VAL A 77 -7.14 -9.52 0.46
CA VAL A 77 -6.18 -8.45 0.76
C VAL A 77 -5.82 -7.57 -0.45
N ARG A 78 -5.64 -8.16 -1.64
CA ARG A 78 -5.35 -7.39 -2.87
C ARG A 78 -6.41 -6.36 -3.26
N ARG A 79 -7.66 -6.50 -2.80
CA ARG A 79 -8.74 -5.55 -3.08
C ARG A 79 -8.42 -4.14 -2.57
N PHE A 80 -7.70 -4.05 -1.46
CA PHE A 80 -7.20 -2.77 -0.95
C PHE A 80 -6.24 -2.08 -1.95
N ALA A 81 -5.36 -2.83 -2.62
CA ALA A 81 -4.49 -2.23 -3.63
C ALA A 81 -5.27 -1.77 -4.87
N TRP A 82 -6.33 -2.50 -5.24
CA TRP A 82 -7.22 -2.08 -6.33
C TRP A 82 -8.01 -0.83 -5.99
N SER A 83 -8.54 -0.69 -4.77
CA SER A 83 -9.27 0.54 -4.38
C SER A 83 -8.35 1.76 -4.41
N GLU A 84 -7.10 1.62 -3.95
CA GLU A 84 -6.13 2.71 -4.03
C GLU A 84 -5.74 3.04 -5.48
N LEU A 85 -5.69 2.04 -6.39
CA LEU A 85 -5.51 2.28 -7.82
C LEU A 85 -6.69 3.03 -8.45
N VAL A 86 -7.94 2.66 -8.10
CA VAL A 86 -9.13 3.39 -8.55
C VAL A 86 -9.00 4.86 -8.16
N SER A 87 -8.67 5.13 -6.90
CA SER A 87 -8.49 6.48 -6.38
C SER A 87 -7.39 7.26 -7.13
N CYS A 88 -6.23 6.64 -7.39
CA CYS A 88 -5.17 7.26 -8.19
C CYS A 88 -5.63 7.55 -9.64
N TYR A 89 -6.30 6.59 -10.30
CA TYR A 89 -6.76 6.80 -11.68
C TYR A 89 -7.83 7.88 -11.78
N ARG A 90 -8.76 7.96 -10.83
CA ARG A 90 -9.78 9.03 -10.77
C ARG A 90 -9.15 10.40 -10.54
N SER A 91 -8.19 10.52 -9.63
CA SER A 91 -7.45 11.77 -9.39
C SER A 91 -6.71 12.26 -10.63
N MET A 92 -6.14 11.33 -11.42
CA MET A 92 -5.48 11.64 -12.69
C MET A 92 -6.46 11.86 -13.87
N GLY A 93 -7.77 11.73 -13.66
CA GLY A 93 -8.79 11.87 -14.71
C GLY A 93 -8.85 10.72 -15.72
N ASN A 94 -8.32 9.54 -15.37
CA ASN A 94 -8.38 8.35 -16.20
C ASN A 94 -9.52 7.43 -15.76
N ASP A 95 -10.74 7.84 -16.07
CA ASP A 95 -11.96 7.15 -15.63
C ASP A 95 -12.08 5.73 -16.20
N GLU A 96 -11.60 5.48 -17.41
CA GLU A 96 -11.63 4.15 -18.02
C GLU A 96 -10.80 3.13 -17.23
N LEU A 97 -9.58 3.51 -16.82
CA LEU A 97 -8.75 2.64 -15.97
C LEU A 97 -9.29 2.53 -14.55
N ALA A 98 -9.90 3.59 -14.02
CA ALA A 98 -10.54 3.56 -12.72
C ALA A 98 -11.70 2.54 -12.71
N ASP A 99 -12.59 2.60 -13.69
CA ASP A 99 -13.73 1.69 -13.79
C ASP A 99 -13.26 0.24 -13.99
N LEU A 100 -12.23 0.03 -14.80
CA LEU A 100 -11.61 -1.30 -14.93
C LEU A 100 -11.05 -1.80 -13.59
N ALA A 101 -10.28 -0.99 -12.87
CA ALA A 101 -9.74 -1.35 -11.56
C ALA A 101 -10.84 -1.63 -10.53
N GLU A 102 -11.96 -0.92 -10.61
CA GLU A 102 -13.15 -1.13 -9.77
C GLU A 102 -13.75 -2.52 -10.00
N THR A 103 -13.93 -2.93 -11.26
CA THR A 103 -14.40 -4.30 -11.60
C THR A 103 -13.44 -5.41 -11.15
N LEU A 104 -12.15 -5.09 -10.99
CA LEU A 104 -11.13 -6.01 -10.48
C LEU A 104 -11.11 -6.12 -8.94
N GLY A 105 -11.98 -5.37 -8.26
CA GLY A 105 -12.26 -5.48 -6.83
C GLY A 105 -11.89 -4.25 -6.01
N GLY A 106 -11.82 -3.06 -6.62
CA GLY A 106 -11.59 -1.77 -5.95
C GLY A 106 -12.85 -1.02 -5.52
N ASP A 107 -13.99 -1.70 -5.49
CA ASP A 107 -15.36 -1.17 -5.29
C ASP A 107 -15.74 -0.88 -3.83
N THR A 108 -14.88 -1.22 -2.87
CA THR A 108 -15.25 -1.28 -1.45
C THR A 108 -14.22 -0.60 -0.55
N GLU A 109 -14.68 0.15 0.45
CA GLU A 109 -13.83 0.70 1.50
C GLU A 109 -13.34 -0.45 2.40
N PHE A 110 -12.01 -0.57 2.53
CA PHE A 110 -11.39 -1.59 3.36
C PHE A 110 -10.54 -0.97 4.47
N GLU A 111 -10.66 -1.52 5.68
CA GLU A 111 -9.60 -1.45 6.66
C GLU A 111 -8.70 -2.67 6.48
N LEU A 112 -7.42 -2.45 6.18
CA LEU A 112 -6.48 -3.54 6.00
C LEU A 112 -5.71 -3.79 7.28
N ARG A 113 -5.95 -4.95 7.88
CA ARG A 113 -5.15 -5.48 8.99
C ARG A 113 -4.30 -6.66 8.55
N ILE A 114 -2.99 -6.51 8.63
CA ILE A 114 -2.03 -7.59 8.33
C ILE A 114 -1.38 -8.02 9.64
N ALA A 115 -1.69 -9.25 10.07
CA ALA A 115 -0.98 -9.88 11.17
C ALA A 115 0.42 -10.29 10.72
N LEU A 116 1.45 -9.77 11.39
CA LEU A 116 2.84 -10.14 11.21
C LEU A 116 3.33 -10.91 12.45
N PRO A 117 4.41 -11.69 12.35
CA PRO A 117 5.02 -12.27 13.54
C PRO A 117 5.38 -11.18 14.56
N PHE A 118 4.73 -11.23 15.73
CA PHE A 118 4.93 -10.31 16.87
C PHE A 118 4.50 -8.84 16.65
N SER A 119 3.75 -8.52 15.59
CA SER A 119 3.21 -7.17 15.34
C SER A 119 1.99 -7.18 14.41
N GLU A 120 1.25 -6.08 14.33
CA GLU A 120 0.15 -5.90 13.36
C GLU A 120 0.37 -4.61 12.56
N LEU A 121 0.05 -4.62 11.27
CA LEU A 121 -0.08 -3.43 10.45
C LEU A 121 -1.56 -3.11 10.28
N ASN A 122 -1.95 -1.87 10.59
CA ASN A 122 -3.32 -1.39 10.46
C ASN A 122 -3.33 -0.19 9.52
N ILE A 123 -3.69 -0.45 8.26
CA ILE A 123 -3.67 0.55 7.20
C ILE A 123 -5.11 0.93 6.87
N THR A 124 -5.43 2.21 7.07
CA THR A 124 -6.71 2.80 6.65
C THR A 124 -6.57 3.41 5.26
N SER A 125 -7.62 3.23 4.44
CA SER A 125 -7.69 3.90 3.15
C SER A 125 -7.76 5.42 3.33
N THR A 126 -7.19 6.14 2.36
CA THR A 126 -6.97 7.59 2.41
C THR A 126 -8.27 8.41 2.43
N GLU A 127 -9.38 7.89 1.90
CA GLU A 127 -10.65 8.62 1.81
C GLU A 127 -11.26 8.89 3.20
N ARG A 128 -11.10 7.95 4.15
CA ARG A 128 -11.57 8.12 5.54
C ARG A 128 -10.81 9.16 6.36
N ALA A 129 -9.58 9.50 5.99
CA ALA A 129 -8.79 10.47 6.76
C ALA A 129 -9.33 11.90 6.62
N VAL A 130 -10.12 12.18 5.59
CA VAL A 130 -10.71 13.50 5.33
C VAL A 130 -11.97 13.75 6.16
N GLU A 131 -12.65 12.69 6.64
CA GLU A 131 -13.93 12.80 7.36
C GLU A 131 -13.83 13.09 8.87
N LEU A 132 -12.63 13.33 9.42
CA LEU A 132 -12.43 13.56 10.86
C LEU A 132 -12.17 15.02 11.27
N ASN A 133 -12.63 16.01 10.49
CA ASN A 133 -12.63 17.43 10.87
C ASN A 133 -14.01 17.94 11.32
#